data_AF-X1S4I1-F1
#
_entry.id   AF-X1S4I1-F1
#
_cell.length_a   1.000
_cell.length_b   1.000
_cell.length_c   1.000
_cell.angle_alpha   90.00
_cell.angle_beta   90.00
_cell.angle_gamma   90.00
#
_symmetry.space_group_name_H-M   'P 1'
#
loop_
_entity.id
_entity.type
_entity.pdbx_description
1 polymer ?
#
loop_
_entity_poly.entity_id
_entity_poly.type
_entity_poly.pdbx_seq_one_letter_code
_entity_poly.pdbx_strand_id
1 'polypeptide(L)'
;IGEEGVEAPLLSLSEVIQVEQFVQRKLDREKTLAEAQQTYENLKQSLISNLMAKMTEIAKLKNQRENLEELKSFLERRRDSLEKQVKAGIKQPGVLFDLTERLMKTNLEAKNASREREILKLEIAISLGGKKWKDLLNLLNKV
;
A
#
# COMPACT_ATOMS: atom_id res chain seq x y z
N ILE A 1 -21.23 51.83 -56.69
CA ILE A 1 -20.09 51.06 -56.12
C ILE A 1 -20.06 51.48 -54.66
N GLY A 2 -20.69 50.80 -53.70
CA GLY A 2 -20.82 49.37 -53.50
C GLY A 2 -20.17 49.08 -52.15
N GLU A 3 -20.80 49.49 -51.04
CA GLU A 3 -20.44 48.99 -49.72
C GLU A 3 -21.47 47.92 -49.36
N GLU A 4 -21.18 46.69 -49.78
CA GLU A 4 -21.78 45.49 -49.23
C GLU A 4 -21.32 45.38 -47.78
N GLY A 5 -22.01 46.09 -46.89
CA GLY A 5 -21.92 45.86 -45.46
C GLY A 5 -22.39 44.43 -45.21
N VAL A 6 -21.45 43.54 -44.91
CA VAL A 6 -21.74 42.20 -44.40
C VAL A 6 -22.40 42.39 -43.04
N GLU A 7 -23.73 42.50 -43.01
CA GLU A 7 -24.50 42.41 -41.77
C GLU A 7 -24.27 41.02 -41.19
N ALA A 8 -23.44 40.94 -40.16
CA ALA A 8 -23.39 39.76 -39.31
C ALA A 8 -24.81 39.58 -38.73
N PRO A 9 -25.49 38.47 -39.00
CA PRO A 9 -26.86 38.29 -38.51
C PRO A 9 -26.85 38.35 -36.98
N LEU A 10 -27.56 39.33 -36.44
CA LEU A 10 -27.75 39.47 -35.00
C LEU A 10 -28.69 38.35 -34.54
N LEU A 11 -28.22 37.52 -33.62
CA LEU A 11 -29.02 36.48 -33.00
C LEU A 11 -30.22 37.10 -32.27
N SER A 12 -31.39 36.48 -32.39
CA SER A 12 -32.54 36.78 -31.55
C SER A 12 -32.23 36.47 -30.07
N LEU A 13 -32.90 37.16 -29.14
CA LEU A 13 -32.77 36.89 -27.70
C LEU A 13 -32.96 35.40 -27.34
N SER A 14 -33.87 34.71 -28.03
CA SER A 14 -34.07 33.26 -27.90
C SER A 14 -32.84 32.44 -28.33
N GLU A 15 -32.18 32.83 -29.41
CA GLU A 15 -30.97 32.15 -29.90
C GLU A 15 -29.76 32.44 -28.98
N VAL A 16 -29.64 33.66 -28.46
CA VAL A 16 -28.63 34.02 -27.46
C VAL A 16 -28.75 33.14 -26.21
N ILE A 17 -29.95 33.00 -25.66
CA ILE A 17 -30.20 32.15 -24.47
C ILE A 17 -29.84 30.68 -24.74
N GLN A 18 -30.12 30.17 -25.95
CA GLN A 18 -29.77 28.79 -26.31
C GLN A 18 -28.25 28.60 -26.43
N VAL A 19 -27.53 29.57 -27.02
CA VAL A 19 -26.07 29.54 -27.12
C VAL A 19 -25.44 29.62 -25.74
N GLU A 20 -25.91 30.51 -24.86
CA GLU A 20 -25.42 30.62 -23.49
C GLU A 20 -25.60 29.31 -22.71
N GLN A 21 -26.78 28.68 -22.81
CA GLN A 21 -27.03 27.37 -22.19
C GLN A 21 -26.12 26.27 -22.76
N PHE A 22 -25.86 26.28 -24.07
CA PHE A 22 -24.96 25.32 -24.70
C PHE A 22 -23.51 25.50 -24.24
N VAL A 23 -23.02 26.74 -24.19
CA VAL A 23 -21.69 27.09 -23.68
C VAL A 23 -21.56 26.69 -22.22
N GLN A 24 -22.55 26.97 -21.39
CA GLN A 24 -22.55 26.59 -19.98
C GLN A 24 -22.48 25.06 -19.81
N ARG A 25 -23.29 24.29 -20.56
CA ARG A 25 -23.24 22.83 -20.52
C ARG A 25 -21.89 22.26 -20.99
N LYS A 26 -21.22 22.91 -21.94
CA LYS A 26 -19.86 22.54 -22.36
C LYS A 26 -18.87 22.78 -21.24
N LEU A 27 -18.89 23.95 -20.61
CA LEU A 27 -18.04 24.29 -19.48
C LEU A 27 -18.25 23.34 -18.29
N ASP A 28 -19.50 23.02 -17.97
CA ASP A 28 -19.82 22.08 -16.89
C ASP A 28 -19.29 20.67 -17.20
N ARG A 29 -19.37 20.23 -18.46
CA ARG A 29 -18.78 18.94 -18.90
C ARG A 29 -17.25 18.95 -18.82
N GLU A 30 -16.60 20.01 -19.28
CA GLU A 30 -15.14 20.14 -19.21
C GLU A 30 -14.67 20.12 -17.76
N LYS A 31 -15.36 20.85 -16.87
CA LYS A 31 -15.12 20.82 -15.43
C LYS A 31 -15.28 19.42 -14.86
N THR A 32 -16.38 18.73 -15.18
CA THR A 32 -16.64 17.36 -14.71
C THR A 32 -15.54 16.39 -15.18
N LEU A 33 -15.07 16.54 -16.42
CA LEU A 33 -13.97 15.72 -16.95
C LEU A 33 -12.65 15.99 -16.25
N ALA A 34 -12.32 17.26 -16.00
CA ALA A 34 -11.11 17.64 -15.26
C ALA A 34 -11.14 17.10 -13.82
N GLU A 35 -12.28 17.20 -13.14
CA GLU A 35 -12.48 16.64 -11.80
C GLU A 35 -12.35 15.10 -11.78
N ALA A 36 -12.89 14.43 -12.80
CA ALA A 36 -12.76 12.98 -12.94
C ALA A 36 -11.30 12.55 -13.18
N GLN A 37 -10.56 13.27 -14.03
CA GLN A 37 -9.13 13.03 -14.27
C GLN A 37 -8.30 13.25 -13.00
N GLN A 38 -8.57 14.32 -12.26
CA GLN A 38 -7.88 14.59 -11.00
C GLN A 38 -8.19 13.51 -9.96
N THR A 39 -9.45 13.08 -9.86
CA THR A 39 -9.86 11.98 -8.97
C THR A 39 -9.15 10.68 -9.32
N TYR A 40 -9.01 10.38 -10.62
CA TYR A 40 -8.29 9.21 -11.11
C TYR A 40 -6.80 9.23 -10.73
N GLU A 41 -6.10 10.34 -10.98
CA GLU A 41 -4.67 10.44 -10.64
C GLU A 41 -4.44 10.38 -9.12
N ASN A 42 -5.32 11.01 -8.33
CA ASN A 42 -5.28 10.91 -6.87
C ASN A 42 -5.45 9.46 -6.39
N LEU A 43 -6.40 8.72 -6.96
CA LEU A 43 -6.62 7.31 -6.63
C LEU A 43 -5.40 6.47 -6.97
N LYS A 44 -4.84 6.64 -8.17
CA LYS A 44 -3.63 5.95 -8.63
C LYS A 44 -2.45 6.20 -7.71
N GLN A 45 -2.21 7.45 -7.31
CA GLN A 45 -1.11 7.81 -6.42
C GLN A 45 -1.31 7.27 -5.00
N SER A 46 -2.55 7.25 -4.51
CA SER A 46 -2.91 6.62 -3.24
C SER A 46 -2.65 5.11 -3.25
N LEU A 47 -3.06 4.40 -4.31
CA LEU A 47 -2.80 2.96 -4.47
C LEU A 47 -1.31 2.64 -4.50
N ILE A 48 -0.52 3.41 -5.25
CA ILE A 48 0.95 3.24 -5.32
C ILE A 48 1.58 3.45 -3.95
N SER A 49 1.20 4.53 -3.26
CA SER A 49 1.73 4.86 -1.93
C SER A 49 1.40 3.78 -0.90
N ASN A 50 0.16 3.29 -0.91
CA ASN A 50 -0.29 2.20 -0.05
C ASN A 50 0.51 0.91 -0.33
N LEU A 51 0.71 0.56 -1.61
CA LEU A 51 1.50 -0.60 -1.99
C LEU A 51 2.95 -0.49 -1.50
N MET A 52 3.60 0.66 -1.69
CA MET A 52 4.98 0.90 -1.25
C MET A 52 5.11 0.82 0.28
N ALA A 53 4.13 1.36 1.02
CA ALA A 53 4.09 1.25 2.47
C ALA A 53 3.98 -0.21 2.93
N LYS A 54 3.06 -0.99 2.33
CA LYS A 54 2.90 -2.42 2.66
C LYS A 54 4.14 -3.24 2.28
N MET A 55 4.80 -2.95 1.16
CA MET A 55 6.06 -3.61 0.77
C MET A 55 7.19 -3.31 1.76
N THR A 56 7.27 -2.07 2.25
CA THR A 56 8.24 -1.67 3.27
C THR A 56 8.02 -2.45 4.56
N GLU A 57 6.76 -2.58 5.01
CA GLU A 57 6.45 -3.36 6.21
C GLU A 57 6.74 -4.86 6.03
N ILE A 58 6.48 -5.41 4.84
CA ILE A 58 6.86 -6.80 4.52
C ILE A 58 8.37 -7.02 4.63
N ALA A 59 9.17 -6.08 4.12
CA ALA A 59 10.63 -6.15 4.20
C ALA A 59 11.11 -6.07 5.65
N LYS A 60 10.54 -5.15 6.45
CA LYS A 60 10.83 -5.01 7.87
C LYS A 60 10.50 -6.29 8.66
N LEU A 61 9.32 -6.87 8.45
CA LEU A 61 8.90 -8.12 9.10
C LEU A 61 9.79 -9.31 8.69
N LYS A 62 10.23 -9.35 7.43
CA LYS A 62 11.20 -10.36 6.96
C LYS A 62 12.52 -10.23 7.72
N ASN A 63 13.10 -9.03 7.78
CA ASN A 63 14.36 -8.78 8.47
C ASN A 63 14.23 -9.08 9.98
N GLN A 64 13.11 -8.68 10.59
CA GLN A 64 12.82 -8.99 11.99
C GLN A 64 12.80 -10.51 12.23
N ARG A 65 12.14 -11.29 11.37
CA ARG A 65 12.12 -12.75 11.47
C ARG A 65 13.52 -13.35 11.35
N GLU A 66 14.32 -12.89 10.39
CA GLU A 66 15.69 -13.37 10.17
C GLU A 66 16.57 -13.10 11.40
N ASN A 67 16.53 -11.88 11.94
CA ASN A 67 17.25 -11.53 13.16
C ASN A 67 16.82 -12.38 14.37
N LEU A 68 15.52 -12.68 14.50
CA LEU A 68 15.01 -13.53 15.58
C LEU A 68 15.45 -14.99 15.44
N GLU A 69 15.53 -15.53 14.22
CA GLU A 69 16.06 -16.88 13.97
C GLU A 69 17.56 -16.98 14.26
N GLU A 70 18.33 -15.94 13.94
CA GLU A 70 19.74 -15.85 14.33
C GLU A 70 19.91 -15.81 15.85
N LEU A 71 19.12 -14.97 16.53
CA LEU A 71 19.12 -14.87 17.99
C LEU A 71 18.76 -16.21 18.62
N LYS A 72 17.71 -16.88 18.11
CA LYS A 72 17.33 -18.22 18.58
C LYS A 72 18.48 -19.20 18.43
N SER A 73 19.10 -19.27 17.26
CA SER A 73 20.24 -20.17 16.99
C SER A 73 21.43 -19.90 17.94
N PHE A 74 21.64 -18.64 18.31
CA PHE A 74 22.64 -18.26 19.32
C PHE A 74 22.24 -18.74 20.73
N LEU A 75 20.98 -18.52 21.13
CA LEU A 75 20.48 -18.92 22.45
C LEU A 75 20.45 -20.45 22.62
N GLU A 76 20.13 -21.20 21.57
CA GLU A 76 20.17 -22.67 21.57
C GLU A 76 21.60 -23.18 21.77
N ARG A 77 22.58 -22.65 21.03
CA ARG A 77 24.00 -22.97 21.25
C ARG A 77 24.47 -22.64 22.66
N ARG A 78 23.99 -21.52 23.22
CA ARG A 78 24.32 -21.12 24.60
C ARG A 78 23.72 -22.08 25.63
N ARG A 79 22.54 -22.66 25.35
CA ARG A 79 21.85 -23.60 26.26
C ARG A 79 22.73 -24.79 26.61
N ASP A 80 23.37 -25.40 25.61
CA ASP A 80 24.18 -26.60 25.81
C ASP A 80 25.39 -26.34 26.71
N SER A 81 26.05 -25.19 26.53
CA SER A 81 27.14 -24.75 27.40
C SER A 81 26.65 -24.42 28.81
N LEU A 82 25.50 -23.75 28.91
CA LEU A 82 24.94 -23.32 30.20
C LEU A 82 24.48 -24.51 31.03
N GLU A 83 23.92 -25.54 30.40
CA GLU A 83 23.51 -26.78 31.05
C GLU A 83 24.70 -27.50 31.70
N LYS A 84 25.84 -27.55 31.01
CA LYS A 84 27.09 -28.11 31.57
C LYS A 84 27.57 -27.32 32.79
N GLN A 85 27.51 -25.98 32.73
CA GLN A 85 27.91 -25.11 33.85
C GLN A 85 26.99 -25.27 35.07
N VAL A 86 25.69 -25.45 34.84
CA VAL A 86 24.73 -25.71 35.93
C VAL A 86 24.97 -27.09 36.54
N LYS A 87 25.18 -28.13 35.72
CA LYS A 87 25.52 -29.49 36.21
C LYS A 87 26.82 -29.50 37.02
N ALA A 88 27.80 -28.67 36.64
CA ALA A 88 29.06 -28.50 37.37
C ALA A 88 28.94 -27.58 38.61
N GLY A 89 27.77 -27.02 38.91
CA GLY A 89 27.57 -26.11 40.05
C GLY A 89 28.16 -24.72 39.87
N ILE A 90 28.67 -24.38 38.69
CA ILE A 90 29.28 -23.07 38.37
C ILE A 90 28.21 -21.98 38.25
N LYS A 91 27.01 -22.36 37.79
CA LYS A 91 25.86 -21.46 37.61
C LYS A 91 24.64 -22.01 38.33
N GLN A 92 23.78 -21.12 38.81
CA GLN A 92 22.50 -21.49 39.43
C GLN A 92 21.51 -22.01 38.39
N PRO A 93 20.64 -22.99 38.70
CA PRO A 93 19.65 -23.51 37.75
C PRO A 93 18.70 -22.47 37.15
N GLY A 94 18.41 -21.37 37.86
CA GLY A 94 17.54 -20.29 37.40
C GLY A 94 17.97 -19.69 36.05
N VAL A 95 19.26 -19.67 35.74
CA VAL A 95 19.75 -19.15 34.44
C VAL A 95 19.29 -19.98 33.24
N LEU A 96 18.99 -21.27 33.43
CA LEU A 96 18.41 -22.12 32.38
C LEU A 96 16.93 -21.81 32.17
N PHE A 97 16.22 -21.45 33.25
CA PHE A 97 14.83 -21.00 33.16
C PHE A 97 14.74 -19.68 32.38
N ASP A 98 15.55 -18.68 32.74
CA ASP A 98 15.61 -17.39 32.04
C ASP A 98 15.94 -17.56 30.55
N LEU A 99 16.88 -18.45 30.23
CA LEU A 99 17.24 -18.76 28.85
C LEU A 99 16.07 -19.42 28.09
N THR A 100 15.34 -20.31 28.74
CA THR A 100 14.18 -21.00 28.17
C THR A 100 13.03 -20.03 27.92
N GLU A 101 12.75 -19.14 28.87
CA GLU A 101 11.75 -18.08 28.69
C GLU A 101 12.11 -17.18 27.52
N ARG A 102 13.39 -16.79 27.42
CA ARG A 102 13.87 -15.97 26.30
C ARG A 102 13.74 -16.68 24.96
N LEU A 103 14.08 -17.97 24.88
CA LEU A 103 13.88 -18.80 23.68
C LEU A 103 12.40 -18.89 23.28
N MET A 104 11.51 -19.06 24.26
CA MET A 104 10.06 -19.11 24.02
C MET A 104 9.54 -17.78 23.47
N LYS A 105 9.96 -16.66 24.08
CA LYS A 105 9.61 -15.31 23.62
C LYS A 105 10.10 -15.05 22.19
N THR A 106 11.36 -15.35 21.90
CA THR A 106 11.95 -15.19 20.56
C THR A 106 11.21 -16.02 19.51
N ASN A 107 10.85 -17.27 19.82
CA ASN A 107 10.06 -18.12 18.91
C ASN A 107 8.65 -17.54 18.64
N LEU A 108 7.98 -17.03 19.67
CA LEU A 108 6.66 -16.42 19.52
C LEU A 108 6.73 -15.16 18.64
N GLU A 109 7.71 -14.30 18.88
CA GLU A 109 7.93 -13.09 18.08
C GLU A 109 8.24 -13.42 16.62
N ALA A 110 9.07 -14.44 16.34
CA ALA A 110 9.38 -14.87 14.98
C ALA A 110 8.14 -15.40 14.25
N LYS A 111 7.32 -16.19 14.95
CA LYS A 111 6.05 -16.72 14.41
C LYS A 111 5.05 -15.60 14.12
N ASN A 112 4.95 -14.61 15.02
CA ASN A 112 4.08 -13.44 14.83
C ASN A 112 4.53 -12.63 13.61
N ALA A 113 5.81 -12.31 13.50
CA ALA A 113 6.36 -11.59 12.35
C ALA A 113 6.08 -12.33 11.02
N SER A 114 6.19 -13.67 11.02
CA SER A 114 5.84 -14.47 9.84
C SER A 114 4.35 -14.41 9.52
N ARG A 115 3.47 -14.43 10.53
CA ARG A 115 2.01 -14.40 10.34
C ARG A 115 1.53 -13.04 9.84
N GLU A 116 2.02 -11.96 10.44
CA GLU A 116 1.73 -10.59 10.01
C GLU A 116 2.18 -10.36 8.56
N ARG A 117 3.34 -10.91 8.18
CA ARG A 117 3.82 -10.85 6.81
C ARG A 117 2.88 -11.55 5.82
N GLU A 118 2.34 -12.71 6.18
CA GLU A 118 1.37 -13.42 5.32
C GLU A 118 0.03 -12.68 5.24
N ILE A 119 -0.45 -12.11 6.35
CA ILE A 119 -1.65 -11.25 6.35
C ILE A 119 -1.45 -10.07 5.39
N LEU A 120 -0.32 -9.37 5.48
CA LEU A 120 -0.02 -8.25 4.59
C LEU A 120 0.04 -8.64 3.11
N LYS A 121 0.61 -9.81 2.78
CA LYS A 121 0.60 -10.32 1.40
C LYS A 121 -0.83 -10.56 0.90
N LEU A 122 -1.70 -11.12 1.74
CA LEU A 122 -3.10 -11.34 1.40
C LEU A 122 -3.85 -10.01 1.22
N GLU A 123 -3.61 -9.04 2.10
CA GLU A 123 -4.18 -7.69 1.96
C GLU A 123 -3.75 -7.01 0.66
N ILE A 124 -2.46 -7.11 0.28
CA ILE A 124 -1.96 -6.61 -1.01
C ILE A 124 -2.68 -7.32 -2.16
N ALA A 125 -2.81 -8.65 -2.08
CA ALA A 125 -3.51 -9.41 -3.11
C ALA A 125 -4.97 -8.96 -3.23
N ILE A 126 -5.66 -8.69 -2.13
CA ILE A 126 -7.04 -8.18 -2.15
C ILE A 126 -7.10 -6.75 -2.71
N SER A 127 -6.24 -5.85 -2.23
CA SER A 127 -6.27 -4.43 -2.60
C SER A 127 -5.87 -4.18 -4.06
N LEU A 128 -5.03 -5.04 -4.63
CA LEU A 128 -4.66 -4.99 -6.05
C LEU A 128 -5.62 -5.79 -6.95
N GLY A 129 -6.79 -6.21 -6.49
CA GLY A 129 -7.73 -6.98 -7.33
C GLY A 129 -7.23 -8.39 -7.68
N GLY A 130 -6.28 -8.91 -6.91
CA GLY A 130 -5.77 -10.28 -7.00
C GLY A 130 -5.09 -10.57 -8.33
N LYS A 131 -5.49 -11.66 -8.99
CA LYS A 131 -4.99 -12.04 -10.32
C LYS A 131 -5.36 -11.03 -11.41
N LYS A 132 -6.32 -10.14 -11.15
CA LYS A 132 -6.84 -9.16 -12.12
C LYS A 132 -6.20 -7.77 -12.01
N TRP A 133 -5.15 -7.58 -11.20
CA TRP A 133 -4.46 -6.28 -11.11
C TRP A 133 -4.06 -5.71 -12.49
N LYS A 134 -3.59 -6.58 -13.40
CA LYS A 134 -3.24 -6.21 -14.77
C LYS A 134 -4.46 -5.75 -15.57
N ASP A 135 -5.61 -6.38 -15.38
CA ASP A 135 -6.87 -5.98 -16.01
C ASP A 135 -7.37 -4.66 -15.44
N LEU A 136 -7.20 -4.45 -14.13
CA LEU A 136 -7.53 -3.20 -13.45
C LEU A 136 -6.65 -2.05 -13.99
N LEU A 137 -5.33 -2.25 -14.08
CA LEU A 137 -4.39 -1.30 -14.67
C LEU A 137 -4.71 -0.99 -16.14
N ASN A 138 -5.10 -1.99 -16.93
CA ASN A 138 -5.48 -1.79 -18.33
C ASN A 138 -6.80 -1.05 -18.49
N LEU A 139 -7.77 -1.24 -17.59
CA LEU A 139 -9.01 -0.46 -17.55
C LEU A 139 -8.74 0.99 -17.16
N LEU A 140 -7.85 1.19 -16.19
CA LEU A 140 -7.46 2.50 -15.69
C LEU A 140 -6.65 3.30 -16.75
N ASN A 141 -5.73 2.64 -17.47
CA ASN A 141 -4.90 3.27 -18.51
C ASN A 141 -5.58 3.47 -19.88
N LYS A 142 -6.85 3.07 -20.04
CA LYS A 142 -7.61 3.20 -21.30
C LYS A 142 -8.46 4.48 -21.38
N VAL A 143 -8.33 5.38 -20.41
CA VAL A 143 -9.00 6.69 -20.37
C VAL A 143 -8.12 7.76 -20.97
#